data_AF-A0A9D4LLW5-F1
#
_entry.id   AF-A0A9D4LLW5-F1
#
_cell.length_a   1.000
_cell.length_b   1.000
_cell.length_c   1.000
_cell.angle_alpha   90.00
_cell.angle_beta   90.00
_cell.angle_gamma   90.00
#
_symmetry.space_group_name_H-M   'P 1'
#
loop_
_entity.id
_entity.type
_entity.pdbx_description
1 polymer ?
#
loop_
_entity_poly.entity_id
_entity_poly.type
_entity_poly.pdbx_seq_one_letter_code
_entity_poly.pdbx_strand_id
1 'polypeptide(L)'
;MFISAIILASTLMQALASLPSFQVEPSEVEKETLKRYTKWYNMPFGLTKPHPSILYADFCCHVILSIEFIVEFVVCPNRRSFMLSPVRIIVFVSYVSYWIDIMLELNLDKLANSHALNVYVVFKYMTILMLGRLFYITKQVPAFKILGLTFRSSKQELKILVFMLGVLVFGFGYTLFITELLQESEINNVFVAMYWALITLTTVGYGRYVPTSVLGHVVAGACALCGVLVLALPIGVIASAFYTFYYNHKYASKHLALAF
;
A
#
# COMPACT_ATOMS: atom_id res chain seq x y z
N MET A 1 13.97 14.43 10.45
CA MET A 1 14.53 14.87 9.15
C MET A 1 15.61 13.94 8.60
N PHE A 2 16.70 13.64 9.30
CA PHE A 2 17.74 12.73 8.77
C PHE A 2 17.23 11.28 8.56
N ILE A 3 16.62 10.67 9.58
CA ILE A 3 16.07 9.30 9.49
C ILE A 3 14.98 9.17 8.42
N SER A 4 14.12 10.19 8.28
CA SER A 4 13.10 10.22 7.23
C SER A 4 13.70 10.25 5.82
N ALA A 5 14.83 10.92 5.62
CA ALA A 5 15.53 10.89 4.34
C ALA A 5 16.12 9.51 4.04
N ILE A 6 16.66 8.82 5.05
CA ILE A 6 17.16 7.44 4.90
C ILE A 6 16.03 6.47 4.57
N ILE A 7 14.87 6.60 5.24
CA ILE A 7 13.69 5.79 4.93
C ILE A 7 13.27 5.98 3.48
N LEU A 8 13.17 7.24 3.01
CA LEU A 8 12.81 7.54 1.62
C LEU A 8 13.84 6.96 0.64
N ALA A 9 15.14 7.15 0.90
CA ALA A 9 16.22 6.62 0.09
C ALA A 9 16.15 5.09 -0.01
N SER A 10 15.96 4.39 1.11
CA SER A 10 15.80 2.92 1.11
C SER A 10 14.56 2.46 0.35
N THR A 11 13.40 3.10 0.56
CA THR A 11 12.19 2.76 -0.22
C THR A 11 12.35 3.04 -1.71
N LEU A 12 13.09 4.09 -2.08
CA LEU A 12 13.41 4.39 -3.46
C LEU A 12 14.36 3.34 -4.06
N MET A 13 15.39 2.92 -3.33
CA MET A 13 16.30 1.86 -3.77
C MET A 13 15.58 0.53 -3.96
N GLN A 14 14.62 0.18 -3.09
CA GLN A 14 13.77 -0.99 -3.27
C GLN A 14 12.88 -0.90 -4.53
N ALA A 15 12.36 0.30 -4.84
CA ALA A 15 11.62 0.53 -6.08
C ALA A 15 12.54 0.49 -7.31
N LEU A 16 13.77 1.00 -7.22
CA LEU A 16 14.75 0.92 -8.32
C LEU A 16 15.20 -0.53 -8.57
N ALA A 17 15.39 -1.31 -7.50
CA ALA A 17 15.75 -2.72 -7.56
C ALA A 17 14.71 -3.60 -8.27
N SER A 18 13.44 -3.17 -8.33
CA SER A 18 12.38 -3.90 -9.03
C SER A 18 12.31 -3.59 -10.53
N LEU A 19 13.02 -2.56 -11.01
CA LEU A 19 13.04 -2.21 -12.43
C LEU A 19 13.88 -3.20 -13.24
N PRO A 20 13.43 -3.58 -14.46
CA PRO A 20 14.15 -4.52 -15.31
C PRO A 20 15.53 -3.99 -15.74
N SER A 21 15.72 -2.67 -15.78
CA SER A 21 17.01 -2.03 -16.13
C SER A 21 18.10 -2.22 -15.06
N PHE A 22 17.72 -2.45 -13.81
CA PHE A 22 18.64 -2.63 -12.68
C PHE A 22 18.71 -4.10 -12.23
N GLN A 23 18.20 -4.99 -13.06
CA GLN A 23 18.18 -6.42 -12.86
C GLN A 23 19.31 -7.09 -13.64
N VAL A 24 20.06 -7.94 -12.95
CA VAL A 24 21.22 -8.68 -13.45
C VAL A 24 20.88 -10.17 -13.49
N GLU A 25 21.45 -10.91 -14.45
CA GLU A 25 21.31 -12.36 -14.49
C GLU A 25 22.01 -13.03 -13.28
N PRO A 26 21.32 -13.93 -12.56
CA PRO A 26 21.89 -14.69 -11.45
C PRO A 26 22.87 -15.75 -11.94
N SER A 27 23.63 -16.34 -11.00
CA SER A 27 24.52 -17.45 -11.32
C SER A 27 23.73 -18.68 -11.84
N GLU A 28 24.36 -19.59 -12.57
CA GLU A 28 23.65 -20.78 -13.09
C GLU A 28 23.04 -21.66 -11.98
N VAL A 29 23.71 -21.74 -10.82
CA VAL A 29 23.20 -22.45 -9.63
C VAL A 29 21.95 -21.77 -9.08
N GLU A 30 21.98 -20.45 -8.97
CA GLU A 30 20.84 -19.63 -8.51
C GLU A 30 19.69 -19.67 -9.51
N LYS A 31 19.99 -19.65 -10.82
CA LYS A 31 19.00 -19.79 -11.90
C LYS A 31 18.27 -21.11 -11.79
N GLU A 32 18.95 -22.22 -11.50
CA GLU A 32 18.30 -23.51 -11.34
C GLU A 32 17.35 -23.54 -10.13
N THR A 33 17.78 -22.96 -9.00
CA THR A 33 16.94 -22.82 -7.80
C THR A 33 15.73 -21.91 -8.05
N LEU A 34 15.92 -20.80 -8.77
CA LEU A 34 14.85 -19.88 -9.17
C LEU A 34 13.89 -20.50 -10.19
N LYS A 35 14.36 -21.36 -11.11
CA LYS A 35 13.49 -22.13 -12.02
C LYS A 35 12.63 -23.12 -11.26
N ARG A 36 13.21 -23.80 -10.25
CA ARG A 36 12.42 -24.66 -9.35
C ARG A 36 11.35 -23.83 -8.67
N TYR A 37 11.70 -22.66 -8.15
CA TYR A 37 10.76 -21.74 -7.52
C TYR A 37 9.59 -21.29 -8.42
N THR A 38 9.88 -20.71 -9.59
CA THR A 38 8.85 -20.15 -10.49
C THR A 38 7.90 -21.22 -11.01
N LYS A 39 8.40 -22.44 -11.23
CA LYS A 39 7.59 -23.60 -11.63
C LYS A 39 6.54 -23.98 -10.58
N TRP A 40 6.85 -23.87 -9.29
CA TRP A 40 5.92 -24.24 -8.22
C TRP A 40 4.79 -23.22 -8.04
N TYR A 41 5.04 -21.94 -8.33
CA TYR A 41 4.08 -20.86 -8.07
C TYR A 41 3.46 -20.22 -9.33
N ASN A 42 3.77 -20.71 -10.54
CA ASN A 42 3.34 -20.12 -11.82
C ASN A 42 3.56 -18.59 -11.87
N MET A 43 4.64 -18.10 -11.25
CA MET A 43 4.93 -16.66 -11.22
C MET A 43 5.68 -16.24 -12.48
N PRO A 44 5.28 -15.12 -13.12
CA PRO A 44 6.00 -14.53 -14.24
C PRO A 44 7.24 -13.70 -13.82
N PHE A 45 7.64 -13.75 -12.54
CA PHE A 45 8.78 -12.96 -12.06
C PHE A 45 10.08 -13.45 -12.71
N GLY A 46 10.85 -12.48 -13.23
CA GLY A 46 12.12 -12.71 -13.89
C GLY A 46 13.11 -13.45 -12.99
N LEU A 47 13.86 -14.37 -13.59
CA LEU A 47 15.04 -15.00 -12.99
C LEU A 47 16.19 -13.99 -12.89
N THR A 48 15.96 -12.90 -12.19
CA THR A 48 16.86 -11.76 -12.20
C THR A 48 17.03 -11.22 -10.79
N LYS A 49 18.26 -10.83 -10.46
CA LYS A 49 18.62 -10.28 -9.16
C LYS A 49 18.87 -8.78 -9.28
N PRO A 50 18.61 -7.99 -8.23
CA PRO A 50 18.95 -6.58 -8.26
C PRO A 50 20.47 -6.37 -8.39
N HIS A 51 20.88 -5.28 -9.03
CA HIS A 51 22.29 -4.94 -9.21
C HIS A 51 23.00 -4.82 -7.84
N PRO A 52 24.21 -5.37 -7.68
CA PRO A 52 24.89 -5.47 -6.38
C PRO A 52 25.11 -4.11 -5.70
N SER A 53 25.37 -3.03 -6.46
CA SER A 53 25.53 -1.69 -5.88
C SER A 53 24.27 -1.18 -5.16
N ILE A 54 23.08 -1.47 -5.69
CA ILE A 54 21.80 -1.07 -5.09
C ILE A 54 21.57 -1.89 -3.81
N LEU A 55 21.90 -3.18 -3.85
CA LEU A 55 21.80 -4.07 -2.70
C LEU A 55 22.72 -3.62 -1.55
N TYR A 56 23.99 -3.28 -1.84
CA TYR A 56 24.92 -2.77 -0.82
C TYR A 56 24.47 -1.42 -0.25
N ALA A 57 23.98 -0.52 -1.10
CA ALA A 57 23.48 0.78 -0.64
C ALA A 57 22.24 0.63 0.27
N ASP A 58 21.29 -0.24 -0.12
CA ASP A 58 20.10 -0.53 0.69
C ASP A 58 20.48 -1.23 2.00
N PHE A 59 21.47 -2.12 1.99
CA PHE A 59 22.02 -2.74 3.19
C PHE A 59 22.58 -1.70 4.17
N CYS A 60 23.39 -0.76 3.69
CA CYS A 60 23.92 0.32 4.53
C CYS A 60 22.80 1.15 5.16
N CYS A 61 21.75 1.49 4.42
CA CYS A 61 20.60 2.21 4.97
C CYS A 61 19.90 1.40 6.07
N HIS A 62 19.67 0.11 5.87
CA HIS A 62 19.02 -0.75 6.86
C HIS A 62 19.87 -0.98 8.11
N VAL A 63 21.20 -1.03 7.98
CA VAL A 63 22.10 -1.05 9.14
C VAL A 63 21.91 0.21 9.97
N ILE A 64 21.95 1.40 9.36
CA ILE A 64 21.76 2.67 10.09
C ILE A 64 20.38 2.73 10.76
N LEU A 65 19.33 2.32 10.07
CA LEU A 65 17.96 2.29 10.60
C LEU A 65 17.79 1.28 11.75
N SER A 66 18.46 0.13 11.68
CA SER A 66 18.42 -0.87 12.75
C SER A 66 19.13 -0.38 14.02
N ILE A 67 20.26 0.32 13.86
CA ILE A 67 20.99 0.93 14.98
C ILE A 67 20.12 2.01 15.62
N GLU A 68 19.50 2.89 14.83
CA GLU A 68 18.60 3.93 15.35
C GLU A 68 17.46 3.31 16.17
N PHE A 69 16.81 2.28 15.65
CA PHE A 69 15.73 1.60 16.36
C PHE A 69 16.19 0.96 17.68
N ILE A 70 17.37 0.34 17.69
CA ILE A 70 17.94 -0.25 18.92
C ILE A 70 18.23 0.85 19.95
N VAL A 71 18.87 1.95 19.53
CA VAL A 71 19.17 3.08 20.41
C VAL A 71 17.89 3.66 21.00
N GLU A 72 16.87 3.91 20.17
CA GLU A 72 15.57 4.40 20.65
C GLU A 72 14.91 3.43 21.63
N PHE A 73 14.97 2.13 21.37
CA PHE A 73 14.41 1.11 22.27
C PHE A 73 15.12 1.08 23.62
N VAL A 74 16.45 1.21 23.65
CA VAL A 74 17.26 1.20 24.88
C VAL A 74 17.05 2.47 25.69
N VAL A 75 17.00 3.64 25.03
CA VAL A 75 16.87 4.96 25.69
C VAL A 75 15.43 5.22 26.15
N CYS A 76 14.43 4.55 25.57
CA CYS A 76 13.04 4.79 25.93
C CYS A 76 12.72 4.42 27.39
N PRO A 77 12.17 5.36 28.20
CA PRO A 77 11.85 5.10 29.61
C PRO A 77 10.74 4.06 29.78
N ASN A 78 9.80 3.96 28.83
CA ASN A 78 8.67 3.02 28.87
C ASN A 78 8.67 2.08 27.65
N ARG A 79 9.40 0.97 27.73
CA ARG A 79 9.55 -0.02 26.63
C ARG A 79 8.23 -0.58 26.09
N ARG A 80 7.25 -0.82 26.97
CA ARG A 80 5.92 -1.32 26.57
C ARG A 80 5.15 -0.31 25.73
N SER A 81 5.16 0.95 26.13
CA SER A 81 4.50 2.04 25.38
C SER A 81 5.16 2.24 24.02
N PHE A 82 6.48 2.11 23.94
CA PHE A 82 7.22 2.17 22.70
C PHE A 82 6.82 1.05 21.72
N MET A 83 6.85 -0.21 22.18
CA MET A 83 6.52 -1.38 21.35
C MET A 83 5.04 -1.46 20.97
N LEU A 84 4.12 -0.94 21.79
CA LEU A 84 2.68 -0.95 21.51
C LEU A 84 2.24 0.18 20.56
N SER A 85 3.14 1.09 20.15
CA SER A 85 2.80 2.11 19.16
C SER A 85 2.64 1.46 17.77
N PRO A 86 1.49 1.60 17.08
CA PRO A 86 1.23 0.89 15.82
C PRO A 86 2.27 1.18 14.74
N VAL A 87 2.74 2.43 14.64
CA VAL A 87 3.80 2.81 13.70
C VAL A 87 5.14 2.17 14.07
N ARG A 88 5.45 2.01 15.36
CA ARG A 88 6.69 1.34 15.80
C ARG A 88 6.66 -0.16 15.51
N ILE A 89 5.49 -0.80 15.63
CA ILE A 89 5.29 -2.20 15.24
C ILE A 89 5.55 -2.38 13.74
N ILE A 90 4.97 -1.53 12.89
CA ILE A 90 5.19 -1.58 11.43
C ILE A 90 6.68 -1.43 11.10
N VAL A 91 7.36 -0.47 11.73
CA VAL A 91 8.80 -0.24 11.54
C VAL A 91 9.61 -1.46 12.00
N PHE A 92 9.32 -2.03 13.17
CA PHE A 92 9.98 -3.23 13.67
C PHE A 92 9.80 -4.43 12.72
N VAL A 93 8.57 -4.70 12.30
CA VAL A 93 8.25 -5.78 11.34
C VAL A 93 8.99 -5.56 10.03
N SER A 94 9.10 -4.31 9.55
CA SER A 94 9.84 -4.01 8.33
C SER A 94 11.33 -4.33 8.42
N TYR A 95 11.97 -4.06 9.56
CA TYR A 95 13.39 -4.35 9.76
C TYR A 95 13.64 -5.85 9.90
N VAL A 96 12.82 -6.54 10.70
CA VAL A 96 12.91 -8.00 10.85
C VAL A 96 12.71 -8.69 9.50
N SER A 97 11.69 -8.28 8.74
CA SER A 97 11.42 -8.80 7.38
C SER A 97 12.64 -8.63 6.46
N TYR A 98 13.32 -7.47 6.51
CA TYR A 98 14.50 -7.19 5.68
C TYR A 98 15.69 -8.08 6.03
N TRP A 99 16.00 -8.18 7.31
CA TRP A 99 17.10 -9.02 7.78
C TRP A 99 16.86 -10.50 7.46
N ILE A 100 15.60 -10.95 7.45
CA ILE A 100 15.27 -12.31 7.02
C ILE A 100 15.42 -12.47 5.51
N ASP A 101 14.93 -11.52 4.69
CA ASP A 101 15.05 -11.57 3.22
C ASP A 101 16.52 -11.66 2.79
N ILE A 102 17.39 -10.78 3.32
CA ILE A 102 18.83 -10.79 2.97
C ILE A 102 19.52 -12.08 3.44
N MET A 103 19.17 -12.62 4.61
CA MET A 103 19.75 -13.87 5.12
C MET A 103 19.34 -15.07 4.26
N LEU A 104 18.10 -15.10 3.78
CA LEU A 104 17.62 -16.12 2.86
C LEU A 104 18.25 -15.95 1.48
N GLU A 105 18.39 -14.71 1.00
CA GLU A 105 19.01 -14.39 -0.30
C GLU A 105 20.48 -14.83 -0.37
N LEU A 106 21.25 -14.62 0.71
CA LEU A 106 22.64 -15.07 0.81
C LEU A 106 22.80 -16.60 0.89
N ASN A 107 21.74 -17.33 1.27
CA ASN A 107 21.75 -18.78 1.39
C ASN A 107 20.93 -19.47 0.29
N LEU A 108 20.60 -18.75 -0.80
CA LEU A 108 19.79 -19.29 -1.91
C LEU A 108 20.39 -20.56 -2.51
N ASP A 109 21.71 -20.62 -2.67
CA ASP A 109 22.41 -21.78 -3.25
C ASP A 109 22.27 -23.05 -2.41
N LYS A 110 22.06 -22.89 -1.10
CA LYS A 110 21.89 -24.00 -0.14
C LYS A 110 20.41 -24.36 0.04
N LEU A 111 19.49 -23.61 -0.55
CA LEU A 111 18.06 -23.74 -0.37
C LEU A 111 17.47 -24.82 -1.30
N ALA A 112 17.87 -26.07 -1.10
CA ALA A 112 17.39 -27.20 -1.90
C ALA A 112 16.04 -27.77 -1.43
N ASN A 113 15.62 -27.47 -0.19
CA ASN A 113 14.41 -28.01 0.42
C ASN A 113 13.15 -27.23 -0.01
N SER A 114 12.10 -27.95 -0.43
CA SER A 114 10.80 -27.37 -0.82
C SER A 114 10.18 -26.48 0.25
N HIS A 115 10.26 -26.89 1.52
CA HIS A 115 9.76 -26.09 2.64
C HIS A 115 10.51 -24.76 2.81
N ALA A 116 11.82 -24.77 2.62
CA ALA A 116 12.65 -23.58 2.77
C ALA A 116 12.39 -22.57 1.63
N LEU A 117 12.10 -23.09 0.44
CA LEU A 117 11.65 -22.31 -0.71
C LEU A 117 10.32 -21.61 -0.42
N ASN A 118 9.32 -22.31 0.11
CA ASN A 118 8.02 -21.71 0.50
C ASN A 118 8.19 -20.58 1.53
N VAL A 119 9.10 -20.78 2.50
CA VAL A 119 9.42 -19.76 3.50
C VAL A 119 10.00 -18.51 2.83
N TYR A 120 10.93 -18.67 1.88
CA TYR A 120 11.48 -17.56 1.11
C TYR A 120 10.40 -16.75 0.37
N VAL A 121 9.43 -17.41 -0.27
CA VAL A 121 8.30 -16.74 -0.96
C VAL A 121 7.52 -15.84 -0.01
N VAL A 122 7.14 -16.40 1.15
CA VAL A 122 6.33 -15.70 2.13
C VAL A 122 7.07 -14.46 2.63
N PHE A 123 8.36 -14.59 2.96
CA PHE A 123 9.17 -13.45 3.37
C PHE A 123 9.35 -12.42 2.26
N LYS A 124 9.47 -12.86 0.99
CA LYS A 124 9.52 -11.93 -0.15
C LYS A 124 8.25 -11.09 -0.29
N TYR A 125 7.08 -11.68 -0.04
CA TYR A 125 5.82 -10.92 0.02
C TYR A 125 5.73 -10.02 1.26
N MET A 126 6.28 -10.44 2.40
CA MET A 126 6.37 -9.60 3.59
C MET A 126 7.23 -8.34 3.38
N THR A 127 8.07 -8.28 2.35
CA THR A 127 8.78 -7.07 1.93
C THR A 127 7.83 -5.92 1.57
N ILE A 128 6.60 -6.20 1.11
CA ILE A 128 5.59 -5.15 0.85
C ILE A 128 5.26 -4.37 2.14
N LEU A 129 5.28 -5.03 3.30
CA LEU A 129 5.04 -4.39 4.59
C LEU A 129 6.09 -3.33 4.92
N MET A 130 7.26 -3.36 4.27
CA MET A 130 8.28 -2.33 4.43
C MET A 130 7.82 -0.96 3.95
N LEU A 131 6.92 -0.88 2.95
CA LEU A 131 6.33 0.39 2.54
C LEU A 131 5.56 1.06 3.69
N GLY A 132 5.06 0.27 4.65
CA GLY A 132 4.40 0.77 5.84
C GLY A 132 5.28 1.68 6.71
N ARG A 133 6.61 1.57 6.67
CA ARG A 133 7.50 2.47 7.43
C ARG A 133 7.45 3.91 6.92
N LEU A 134 6.90 4.18 5.73
CA LEU A 134 6.61 5.55 5.27
C LEU A 134 5.63 6.26 6.21
N PHE A 135 4.77 5.53 6.93
CA PHE A 135 3.93 6.09 8.00
C PHE A 135 4.73 6.59 9.20
N TYR A 136 6.02 6.27 9.32
CA TYR A 136 6.88 6.92 10.31
C TYR A 136 7.08 8.41 10.00
N ILE A 137 7.18 8.76 8.71
CA ILE A 137 7.38 10.13 8.24
C ILE A 137 6.16 10.99 8.56
N THR A 138 4.95 10.42 8.47
CA THR A 138 3.71 11.16 8.74
C THR A 138 3.64 11.67 10.18
N LYS A 139 4.35 11.06 11.14
CA LYS A 139 4.44 11.58 12.53
C LYS A 139 5.17 12.92 12.63
N GLN A 140 6.09 13.20 11.71
CA GLN A 140 6.90 14.42 11.69
C GLN A 140 6.15 15.61 11.10
N VAL A 141 5.09 15.34 10.32
CA VAL A 141 4.30 16.36 9.64
C VAL A 141 3.04 16.66 10.45
N PRO A 142 2.91 17.85 11.09
CA PRO A 142 1.75 18.20 11.91
C PRO A 142 0.41 18.08 11.16
N ALA A 143 0.42 18.35 9.85
CA ALA A 143 -0.76 18.26 8.99
C ALA A 143 -1.39 16.85 8.99
N PHE A 144 -0.60 15.77 9.06
CA PHE A 144 -1.12 14.41 9.14
C PHE A 144 -1.79 14.11 10.48
N LYS A 145 -1.35 14.75 11.58
CA LYS A 145 -2.05 14.65 12.88
C LYS A 145 -3.41 15.33 12.82
N ILE A 146 -3.48 16.52 12.21
CA ILE A 146 -4.74 17.24 11.98
C ILE A 146 -5.68 16.39 11.13
N LEU A 147 -5.19 15.87 10.02
CA LEU A 147 -5.95 14.98 9.12
C LEU A 147 -6.46 13.72 9.84
N GLY A 148 -5.64 13.10 10.70
CA GLY A 148 -6.08 11.97 11.53
C GLY A 148 -7.17 12.34 12.54
N LEU A 149 -7.10 13.53 13.15
CA LEU A 149 -8.15 14.03 14.04
C LEU A 149 -9.43 14.35 13.27
N THR A 150 -9.33 14.94 12.08
CA THR A 150 -10.46 15.18 11.19
C THR A 150 -11.14 13.87 10.83
N PHE A 151 -10.41 12.85 10.39
CA PHE A 151 -11.02 11.54 10.09
C PHE A 151 -11.66 10.90 11.32
N ARG A 152 -11.06 11.03 12.51
CA ARG A 152 -11.65 10.51 13.74
C ARG A 152 -12.94 11.23 14.12
N SER A 153 -13.02 12.54 13.87
CA SER A 153 -14.22 13.36 14.08
C SER A 153 -15.30 13.03 13.05
N SER A 154 -14.92 12.91 11.77
CA SER A 154 -15.81 12.58 10.65
C SER A 154 -15.98 11.07 10.42
N LYS A 155 -15.67 10.23 11.42
CA LYS A 155 -15.72 8.76 11.29
C LYS A 155 -17.12 8.25 10.93
N GLN A 156 -18.17 8.94 11.38
CA GLN A 156 -19.54 8.53 11.11
C GLN A 156 -19.88 8.77 9.63
N GLU A 157 -19.54 9.94 9.12
CA GLU A 157 -19.73 10.32 7.71
C GLU A 157 -18.95 9.40 6.78
N LEU A 158 -17.69 9.08 7.13
CA LEU A 158 -16.88 8.16 6.34
C LEU A 158 -17.47 6.74 6.30
N LYS A 159 -18.04 6.25 7.41
CA LYS A 159 -18.73 4.96 7.44
C LYS A 159 -19.98 4.97 6.55
N ILE A 160 -20.76 6.04 6.57
CA ILE A 160 -21.95 6.18 5.70
C ILE A 160 -21.53 6.19 4.24
N LEU A 161 -20.46 6.92 3.88
CA LEU A 161 -19.90 6.92 2.54
C LEU A 161 -19.51 5.51 2.08
N VAL A 162 -18.70 4.81 2.85
CA VAL A 162 -18.23 3.45 2.50
C VAL A 162 -19.41 2.48 2.38
N PHE A 163 -20.40 2.60 3.27
CA PHE A 163 -21.62 1.79 3.19
C PHE A 163 -22.42 2.08 1.92
N MET A 164 -22.64 3.36 1.58
CA MET A 164 -23.37 3.76 0.38
C MET A 164 -22.65 3.33 -0.90
N LEU A 165 -21.33 3.55 -0.98
CA LEU A 165 -20.51 3.06 -2.09
C LEU A 165 -20.58 1.54 -2.21
N GLY A 166 -20.51 0.81 -1.09
CA GLY A 166 -20.68 -0.64 -1.06
C GLY A 166 -22.00 -1.07 -1.69
N VAL A 167 -23.12 -0.50 -1.23
CA VAL A 167 -24.45 -0.80 -1.78
C VAL A 167 -24.51 -0.50 -3.28
N LEU A 168 -23.96 0.63 -3.74
CA LEU A 168 -23.94 0.96 -5.16
C LEU A 168 -23.05 0.04 -6.00
N VAL A 169 -21.87 -0.35 -5.49
CA VAL A 169 -20.97 -1.31 -6.16
C VAL A 169 -21.66 -2.66 -6.33
N PHE A 170 -22.31 -3.16 -5.27
CA PHE A 170 -23.07 -4.40 -5.34
C PHE A 170 -24.27 -4.27 -6.27
N GLY A 171 -25.04 -3.18 -6.17
CA GLY A 171 -26.23 -2.95 -6.97
C GLY A 171 -25.92 -2.82 -8.46
N PHE A 172 -25.09 -1.86 -8.85
CA PHE A 172 -24.72 -1.64 -10.26
C PHE A 172 -23.86 -2.77 -10.83
N GLY A 173 -22.97 -3.38 -10.04
CA GLY A 173 -22.19 -4.53 -10.47
C GLY A 173 -23.08 -5.74 -10.78
N TYR A 174 -24.07 -6.02 -9.93
CA TYR A 174 -24.99 -7.12 -10.17
C TYR A 174 -25.91 -6.87 -11.36
N THR A 175 -26.50 -5.67 -11.48
CA THR A 175 -27.39 -5.36 -12.61
C THR A 175 -26.64 -5.40 -13.94
N LEU A 176 -25.42 -4.88 -14.01
CA LEU A 176 -24.59 -4.95 -15.20
C LEU A 176 -24.25 -6.39 -15.60
N PHE A 177 -23.89 -7.22 -14.62
CA PHE A 177 -23.61 -8.63 -14.87
C PHE A 177 -24.82 -9.34 -15.50
N ILE A 178 -26.03 -9.05 -15.02
CA ILE A 178 -27.26 -9.62 -15.58
C ILE A 178 -27.53 -9.10 -17.00
N THR A 179 -27.31 -7.80 -17.28
CA THR A 179 -27.53 -7.26 -18.63
C THR A 179 -26.57 -7.82 -19.67
N GLU A 180 -25.35 -8.15 -19.26
CA GLU A 180 -24.29 -8.67 -20.14
C GLU A 180 -24.23 -10.21 -20.18
N LEU A 181 -25.06 -10.91 -19.41
CA LEU A 181 -25.01 -12.37 -19.27
C LEU A 181 -25.23 -13.13 -20.58
N LEU A 182 -26.01 -12.55 -21.49
CA LEU A 182 -26.37 -13.15 -22.78
C LEU A 182 -25.50 -12.65 -23.94
N GLN A 183 -24.46 -11.86 -23.67
CA GLN A 183 -23.59 -11.29 -24.68
C GLN A 183 -22.17 -11.80 -24.56
N GLU A 184 -21.44 -11.75 -25.68
CA GLU A 184 -19.99 -11.95 -25.68
C GLU A 184 -19.32 -10.71 -25.07
N SER A 185 -19.24 -10.67 -23.74
CA SER A 185 -18.57 -9.60 -22.99
C SER A 185 -17.39 -10.15 -22.20
N GLU A 186 -16.41 -9.31 -21.87
CA GLU A 186 -15.32 -9.68 -20.95
C GLU A 186 -15.77 -9.74 -19.48
N ILE A 187 -17.04 -9.40 -19.20
CA ILE A 187 -17.64 -9.36 -17.85
C ILE A 187 -18.14 -10.77 -17.51
N ASN A 188 -17.19 -11.66 -17.28
CA ASN A 188 -17.45 -13.11 -17.15
C ASN A 188 -18.00 -13.52 -15.78
N ASN A 189 -17.88 -12.68 -14.75
CA ASN A 189 -18.38 -12.98 -13.42
C ASN A 189 -18.81 -11.71 -12.66
N VAL A 190 -19.59 -11.91 -11.61
CA VAL A 190 -20.13 -10.81 -10.80
C VAL A 190 -19.03 -9.97 -10.14
N PHE A 191 -17.89 -10.56 -9.75
CA PHE A 191 -16.79 -9.83 -9.12
C PHE A 191 -16.07 -8.89 -10.09
N VAL A 192 -15.97 -9.27 -11.38
CA VAL A 192 -15.46 -8.41 -12.45
C VAL A 192 -16.43 -7.22 -12.67
N ALA A 193 -17.74 -7.48 -12.66
CA ALA A 193 -18.73 -6.42 -12.76
C ALA A 193 -18.74 -5.47 -11.54
N MET A 194 -18.52 -6.01 -10.32
CA MET A 194 -18.34 -5.19 -9.12
C MET A 194 -17.07 -4.35 -9.16
N TYR A 195 -15.95 -4.90 -9.66
CA TYR A 195 -14.73 -4.14 -9.89
C TYR A 195 -14.98 -3.00 -10.88
N TRP A 196 -15.67 -3.28 -11.99
CA TRP A 196 -16.08 -2.26 -12.95
C TRP A 196 -16.96 -1.18 -12.31
N ALA A 197 -17.95 -1.55 -11.49
CA ALA A 197 -18.83 -0.61 -10.84
C ALA A 197 -18.05 0.28 -9.86
N LEU A 198 -17.09 -0.29 -9.13
CA LEU A 198 -16.21 0.45 -8.22
C LEU A 198 -15.37 1.49 -8.96
N ILE A 199 -14.69 1.11 -10.05
CA ILE A 199 -13.85 2.05 -10.82
C ILE A 199 -14.69 3.09 -11.58
N THR A 200 -15.93 2.78 -11.92
CA THR A 200 -16.85 3.72 -12.60
C THR A 200 -17.47 4.71 -11.62
N LEU A 201 -17.94 4.24 -10.46
CA LEU A 201 -18.44 5.09 -9.38
C LEU A 201 -17.37 6.05 -8.85
N THR A 202 -16.11 5.61 -8.86
CA THR A 202 -14.94 6.43 -8.48
C THR A 202 -14.35 7.24 -9.63
N THR A 203 -15.03 7.27 -10.79
CA THR A 203 -14.63 8.01 -12.00
C THR A 203 -13.22 7.69 -12.51
N VAL A 204 -12.64 6.53 -12.15
CA VAL A 204 -11.32 6.08 -12.62
C VAL A 204 -11.41 5.51 -14.02
N GLY A 205 -12.37 4.60 -14.26
CA GLY A 205 -12.71 4.12 -15.60
C GLY A 205 -11.53 3.63 -16.45
N TYR A 206 -10.78 2.62 -15.99
CA TYR A 206 -9.63 2.07 -16.74
C TYR A 206 -9.95 1.56 -18.16
N GLY A 207 -11.22 1.33 -18.48
CA GLY A 207 -11.66 0.92 -19.82
C GLY A 207 -11.36 -0.52 -20.21
N ARG A 208 -10.79 -1.33 -19.31
CA ARG A 208 -10.51 -2.75 -19.56
C ARG A 208 -11.80 -3.58 -19.72
N TYR A 209 -12.78 -3.35 -18.85
CA TYR A 209 -14.09 -4.00 -18.93
C TYR A 209 -15.12 -2.94 -19.30
N VAL A 210 -15.92 -3.18 -20.34
CA VAL A 210 -16.93 -2.22 -20.84
C VAL A 210 -18.17 -3.01 -21.25
N PRO A 211 -19.38 -2.58 -20.86
CA PRO A 211 -20.60 -3.23 -21.32
C PRO A 211 -20.77 -3.13 -22.84
N THR A 212 -21.36 -4.15 -23.42
CA THR A 212 -21.62 -4.26 -24.86
C THR A 212 -23.12 -4.11 -25.17
N SER A 213 -24.03 -4.42 -24.25
CA SER A 213 -25.48 -4.19 -24.42
C SER A 213 -25.86 -2.73 -24.36
N VAL A 214 -26.90 -2.39 -25.12
CA VAL A 214 -27.62 -1.12 -25.01
C VAL A 214 -28.09 -0.89 -23.56
N LEU A 215 -28.63 -1.93 -22.90
CA LEU A 215 -29.05 -1.83 -21.49
C LEU A 215 -27.85 -1.61 -20.56
N GLY A 216 -26.74 -2.28 -20.78
CA GLY A 216 -25.49 -2.10 -20.03
C GLY A 216 -24.94 -0.69 -20.17
N HIS A 217 -25.06 -0.06 -21.35
CA HIS A 217 -24.70 1.35 -21.54
C HIS A 217 -25.60 2.30 -20.74
N VAL A 218 -26.91 2.01 -20.65
CA VAL A 218 -27.83 2.79 -19.80
C VAL A 218 -27.47 2.63 -18.33
N VAL A 219 -27.19 1.41 -17.88
CA VAL A 219 -26.72 1.13 -16.52
C VAL A 219 -25.39 1.84 -16.23
N ALA A 220 -24.47 1.87 -17.19
CA ALA A 220 -23.21 2.60 -17.07
C ALA A 220 -23.39 4.11 -16.95
N GLY A 221 -24.27 4.71 -17.75
CA GLY A 221 -24.61 6.12 -17.65
C GLY A 221 -25.21 6.46 -16.28
N ALA A 222 -26.15 5.66 -15.80
CA ALA A 222 -26.74 5.84 -14.47
C ALA A 222 -25.71 5.67 -13.34
N CYS A 223 -24.85 4.65 -13.45
CA CYS A 223 -23.78 4.37 -12.49
C CYS A 223 -22.81 5.55 -12.38
N ALA A 224 -22.35 6.09 -13.52
CA ALA A 224 -21.44 7.23 -13.55
C ALA A 224 -22.05 8.49 -12.89
N LEU A 225 -23.32 8.81 -13.22
CA LEU A 225 -24.03 9.94 -12.62
C LEU A 225 -24.20 9.77 -11.10
N CYS A 226 -24.64 8.60 -10.65
CA CYS A 226 -24.77 8.29 -9.23
C CYS A 226 -23.42 8.38 -8.49
N GLY A 227 -22.33 7.90 -9.09
CA GLY A 227 -20.99 7.95 -8.49
C GLY A 227 -20.54 9.36 -8.14
N VAL A 228 -20.68 10.30 -9.08
CA VAL A 228 -20.34 11.72 -8.87
C VAL A 228 -21.18 12.33 -7.74
N LEU A 229 -22.49 12.06 -7.72
CA LEU A 229 -23.40 12.58 -6.69
C LEU A 229 -23.06 12.06 -5.29
N VAL A 230 -22.76 10.76 -5.17
CA VAL A 230 -22.42 10.14 -3.89
C VAL A 230 -21.07 10.60 -3.36
N LEU A 231 -20.09 10.80 -4.22
CA LEU A 231 -18.76 11.26 -3.80
C LEU A 231 -18.74 12.74 -3.41
N ALA A 232 -19.59 13.59 -4.02
CA ALA A 232 -19.60 15.02 -3.76
C ALA A 232 -19.93 15.38 -2.28
N LEU A 233 -20.90 14.69 -1.68
CA LEU A 233 -21.38 14.98 -0.32
C LEU A 233 -20.32 14.78 0.79
N PRO A 234 -19.69 13.60 0.94
CA PRO A 234 -18.72 13.36 2.02
C PRO A 234 -17.42 14.14 1.81
N ILE A 235 -17.00 14.37 0.56
CA ILE A 235 -15.81 15.18 0.27
C ILE A 235 -16.04 16.60 0.82
N GLY A 236 -17.22 17.18 0.60
CA GLY A 236 -17.59 18.48 1.16
C GLY A 236 -17.57 18.52 2.69
N VAL A 237 -18.13 17.50 3.35
CA VAL A 237 -18.15 17.41 4.82
C VAL A 237 -16.74 17.23 5.40
N ILE A 238 -15.92 16.35 4.82
CA ILE A 238 -14.54 16.12 5.28
C ILE A 238 -13.69 17.37 5.04
N ALA A 239 -13.83 18.05 3.90
CA ALA A 239 -13.11 19.28 3.60
C ALA A 239 -13.48 20.41 4.58
N SER A 240 -14.77 20.56 4.90
CA SER A 240 -15.24 21.54 5.89
C SER A 240 -14.64 21.25 7.28
N ALA A 241 -14.72 19.99 7.73
CA ALA A 241 -14.15 19.58 9.01
C ALA A 241 -12.62 19.81 9.05
N PHE A 242 -11.90 19.46 7.97
CA PHE A 242 -10.47 19.68 7.86
C PHE A 242 -10.12 21.16 7.97
N TYR A 243 -10.86 22.03 7.27
CA TYR A 243 -10.67 23.47 7.32
C TYR A 243 -10.81 24.02 8.75
N THR A 244 -11.85 23.61 9.48
CA THR A 244 -12.06 24.01 10.88
C THR A 244 -10.91 23.58 11.78
N PHE A 245 -10.48 22.31 11.72
CA PHE A 245 -9.37 21.83 12.57
C PHE A 245 -8.03 22.47 12.20
N TYR A 246 -7.78 22.68 10.92
CA TYR A 246 -6.56 23.33 10.43
C TYR A 246 -6.47 24.79 10.89
N TYR A 247 -7.57 25.55 10.72
CA TYR A 247 -7.65 26.94 11.15
C TYR A 247 -7.51 27.08 12.66
N ASN A 248 -8.26 26.28 13.44
CA ASN A 248 -8.16 26.30 14.90
C ASN A 248 -6.74 26.01 15.41
N HIS A 249 -6.02 25.07 14.78
CA HIS A 249 -4.63 24.78 15.12
C HIS A 249 -3.68 25.96 14.81
N LYS A 250 -3.89 26.62 13.66
CA LYS A 250 -3.10 27.80 13.26
C LYS A 250 -3.38 29.01 14.16
N TYR A 251 -4.64 29.23 14.55
CA TYR A 251 -5.05 30.31 15.45
C TYR A 251 -4.48 30.11 16.86
N ALA A 252 -4.63 28.90 17.42
CA ALA A 252 -4.06 28.58 18.73
C ALA A 252 -2.53 28.79 18.75
N SER A 253 -1.83 28.36 17.70
CA SER A 253 -0.37 28.54 17.58
C SER A 253 0.04 30.01 17.52
N LYS A 254 -0.73 30.86 16.84
CA LYS A 254 -0.43 32.30 16.71
C LYS A 254 -0.66 33.06 18.02
N HIS A 255 -1.70 32.74 18.77
CA HIS A 255 -1.98 33.40 20.05
C HIS A 255 -1.05 32.93 21.17
N LEU A 256 -0.66 31.66 21.17
CA LEU A 256 0.40 31.18 22.07
C LEU A 256 1.75 31.83 21.78
N ALA A 257 2.07 32.08 20.50
CA ALA A 257 3.31 32.75 20.10
C ALA A 257 3.34 34.27 20.42
N LEU A 258 2.18 34.88 20.70
CA LEU A 258 2.07 36.29 21.11
C LEU A 258 2.00 36.46 22.65
N ALA A 259 1.86 35.35 23.39
CA ALA A 259 1.78 35.33 24.84
C ALA A 259 3.15 35.09 25.52
N PHE A 260 4.22 34.95 24.74
CA PHE A 260 5.62 34.87 25.14
C PHE A 260 6.42 35.95 24.42
#